data_AF-A0A969LZE1-F1
#
_entry.id   AF-A0A969LZE1-F1
#
_cell.length_a   1.000
_cell.length_b   1.000
_cell.length_c   1.000
_cell.angle_alpha   90.00
_cell.angle_beta   90.00
_cell.angle_gamma   90.00
#
_symmetry.space_group_name_H-M   'P 1'
#
loop_
_entity.id
_entity.type
_entity.pdbx_description
1 polymer ?
#
loop_
_entity_poly.entity_id
_entity_poly.type
_entity_poly.pdbx_seq_one_letter_code
_entity_poly.pdbx_strand_id
1 'polypeptide(L)'
;MVTKKESQEKAPKETASKAGASDAQAEFDVSQELDELLQSIDGNLSEIEAEHALSLVDRWYDFLHNSTEPDVKELAGSLKELQKLLKSNKATGHEISEVLIHIGEQTSEFSSNAEKGLKQPVQRLGKQLRQAGTSIAKAEDQEYHQQIDTLVEKAESEELPSLDPEEAVSTIDLWHNLLNKAEGEHYQQLATSLKELKQALKRGNAKPETIAKALSQVGEQTTAIGSEAPRGFKGAIQKLGKQLTKAGESLTQAEPTR
;
A
#
# COMPACT_ATOMS: atom_id res chain seq x y z
N MET A 1 68.08 56.04 30.22
CA MET A 1 67.12 54.95 30.47
C MET A 1 66.96 54.15 29.17
N VAL A 2 67.35 52.86 29.22
CA VAL A 2 66.73 51.68 28.55
C VAL A 2 66.64 51.73 26.99
N THR A 3 67.65 51.22 26.26
CA THR A 3 67.77 49.89 25.55
C THR A 3 66.77 49.62 24.41
N LYS A 4 66.98 48.84 23.34
CA LYS A 4 68.09 48.18 22.58
C LYS A 4 67.38 47.10 21.72
N LYS A 5 67.62 47.03 20.39
CA LYS A 5 67.41 45.87 19.46
C LYS A 5 65.97 45.27 19.38
N GLU A 6 65.52 44.49 18.40
CA GLU A 6 66.12 43.67 17.34
C GLU A 6 65.03 43.35 16.28
N SER A 7 65.44 43.14 15.03
CA SER A 7 64.62 42.54 13.97
C SER A 7 64.27 41.08 14.29
N GLN A 8 63.04 40.64 13.99
CA GLN A 8 62.77 39.23 13.68
C GLN A 8 61.55 39.09 12.74
N GLU A 9 61.86 38.70 11.52
CA GLU A 9 61.00 38.06 10.53
C GLU A 9 60.50 36.71 11.07
N LYS A 10 59.18 36.44 11.03
CA LYS A 10 58.61 35.09 11.12
C LYS A 10 57.23 35.01 10.48
N ALA A 11 57.19 34.23 9.40
CA ALA A 11 56.14 33.47 8.72
C ALA A 11 54.64 33.65 9.11
N PRO A 12 53.72 33.61 8.12
CA PRO A 12 52.29 33.65 8.36
C PRO A 12 51.81 32.35 9.04
N LYS A 13 51.02 32.50 10.12
CA LYS A 13 50.28 31.41 10.75
C LYS A 13 49.14 30.99 9.83
N GLU A 14 49.32 29.87 9.13
CA GLU A 14 48.24 29.01 8.67
C GLU A 14 47.43 28.52 9.88
N THR A 15 46.29 29.14 10.14
CA THR A 15 45.22 28.55 10.97
C THR A 15 43.88 29.00 10.40
N ALA A 16 43.54 28.51 9.21
CA ALA A 16 42.22 28.65 8.61
C ALA A 16 41.97 27.57 7.53
N SER A 17 42.04 26.28 7.88
CA SER A 17 41.66 25.23 6.90
C SER A 17 40.99 23.99 7.50
N LYS A 18 40.64 23.96 8.80
CA LYS A 18 40.05 22.75 9.41
C LYS A 18 38.53 22.75 9.56
N ALA A 19 37.88 23.91 9.50
CA ALA A 19 36.42 24.01 9.62
C ALA A 19 35.69 23.81 8.27
N GLY A 20 36.29 24.22 7.15
CA GLY A 20 35.67 24.06 5.82
C GLY A 20 35.83 22.66 5.21
N ALA A 21 36.75 21.85 5.71
CA ALA A 21 36.98 20.50 5.21
C ALA A 21 35.98 19.48 5.76
N SER A 22 35.44 19.68 6.97
CA SER A 22 34.45 18.78 7.57
C SER A 22 33.05 18.98 7.03
N ASP A 23 32.64 20.24 6.77
CA ASP A 23 31.35 20.54 6.12
C ASP A 23 31.34 20.06 4.68
N ALA A 24 32.40 20.34 3.90
CA ALA A 24 32.46 19.91 2.50
C ALA A 24 32.50 18.37 2.34
N GLN A 25 33.12 17.66 3.29
CA GLN A 25 33.13 16.19 3.31
C GLN A 25 31.74 15.65 3.66
N ALA A 26 31.07 16.24 4.66
CA ALA A 26 29.71 15.86 5.02
C ALA A 26 28.72 16.12 3.86
N GLU A 27 28.77 17.30 3.24
CA GLU A 27 27.95 17.65 2.05
C GLU A 27 28.19 16.68 0.89
N PHE A 28 29.45 16.28 0.65
CA PHE A 28 29.81 15.29 -0.37
C PHE A 28 29.23 13.91 -0.05
N ASP A 29 29.32 13.46 1.20
CA ASP A 29 28.77 12.18 1.65
C ASP A 29 27.22 12.20 1.53
N VAL A 30 26.55 13.31 1.89
CA VAL A 30 25.08 13.45 1.72
C VAL A 30 24.67 13.39 0.26
N SER A 31 25.39 14.08 -0.63
CA SER A 31 25.09 14.08 -2.06
C SER A 31 25.25 12.69 -2.66
N GLN A 32 26.30 11.95 -2.28
CA GLN A 32 26.55 10.60 -2.77
C GLN A 32 25.47 9.61 -2.28
N GLU A 33 25.12 9.65 -1.00
CA GLU A 33 24.04 8.85 -0.41
C GLU A 33 22.70 9.11 -1.11
N LEU A 34 22.40 10.38 -1.40
CA LEU A 34 21.18 10.78 -2.08
C LEU A 34 21.15 10.33 -3.54
N ASP A 35 22.28 10.38 -4.24
CA ASP A 35 22.39 9.90 -5.62
C ASP A 35 22.26 8.38 -5.71
N GLU A 36 22.85 7.63 -4.77
CA GLU A 36 22.68 6.17 -4.66
C GLU A 36 21.23 5.78 -4.36
N LEU A 37 20.57 6.53 -3.47
CA LEU A 37 19.15 6.35 -3.16
C LEU A 37 18.29 6.66 -4.39
N LEU A 38 18.53 7.78 -5.07
CA LEU A 38 17.83 8.14 -6.30
C LEU A 38 17.99 7.08 -7.40
N GLN A 39 19.18 6.50 -7.57
CA GLN A 39 19.41 5.41 -8.52
C GLN A 39 18.66 4.13 -8.14
N SER A 40 18.63 3.80 -6.85
CA SER A 40 17.93 2.61 -6.35
C SER A 40 16.41 2.72 -6.52
N ILE A 41 15.89 3.96 -6.57
CA ILE A 41 14.46 4.28 -6.68
C ILE A 41 14.06 4.71 -8.11
N ASP A 42 15.00 4.88 -9.05
CA ASP A 42 14.70 5.27 -10.45
C ASP A 42 14.00 4.15 -11.26
N GLY A 43 13.77 2.98 -10.65
CA GLY A 43 13.01 1.85 -11.20
C GLY A 43 11.54 1.81 -10.75
N ASN A 44 10.80 0.81 -11.22
CA ASN A 44 9.45 0.56 -10.72
C ASN A 44 9.54 0.02 -9.29
N LEU A 45 9.33 0.88 -8.27
CA LEU A 45 9.44 0.50 -6.86
C LEU A 45 8.53 -0.67 -6.46
N SER A 46 7.47 -0.95 -7.23
CA SER A 46 6.62 -2.14 -7.02
C SER A 46 7.30 -3.46 -7.36
N GLU A 47 8.46 -3.43 -8.01
CA GLU A 47 9.26 -4.61 -8.40
C GLU A 47 10.48 -4.79 -7.50
N ILE A 48 10.71 -3.91 -6.53
CA ILE A 48 11.81 -4.06 -5.58
C ILE A 48 11.46 -5.17 -4.58
N GLU A 49 12.39 -6.10 -4.37
CA GLU A 49 12.27 -7.12 -3.35
C GLU A 49 12.16 -6.49 -1.95
N ALA A 50 11.27 -7.02 -1.11
CA ALA A 50 10.97 -6.46 0.21
C ALA A 50 12.22 -6.26 1.09
N GLU A 51 13.19 -7.18 1.02
CA GLU A 51 14.45 -7.07 1.76
C GLU A 51 15.30 -5.88 1.28
N HIS A 52 15.36 -5.67 -0.03
CA HIS A 52 16.09 -4.55 -0.60
C HIS A 52 15.39 -3.23 -0.27
N ALA A 53 14.06 -3.14 -0.41
CA ALA A 53 13.28 -1.97 -0.01
C ALA A 53 13.50 -1.64 1.47
N LEU A 54 13.46 -2.65 2.35
CA LEU A 54 13.69 -2.47 3.76
C LEU A 54 15.11 -1.96 4.07
N SER A 55 16.13 -2.48 3.40
CA SER A 55 17.51 -2.03 3.57
C SER A 55 17.71 -0.55 3.18
N LEU A 56 17.03 -0.08 2.14
CA LEU A 56 17.06 1.32 1.71
C LEU A 56 16.39 2.23 2.75
N VAL A 57 15.24 1.80 3.30
CA VAL A 57 14.54 2.55 4.34
C VAL A 57 15.34 2.57 5.64
N ASP A 58 15.97 1.46 6.03
CA ASP A 58 16.86 1.39 7.20
C ASP A 58 18.05 2.36 7.05
N ARG A 59 18.74 2.36 5.90
CA ARG A 59 19.84 3.29 5.60
C ARG A 59 19.41 4.75 5.71
N TRP A 60 18.25 5.09 5.13
CA TRP A 60 17.77 6.47 5.13
C TRP A 60 17.30 6.94 6.51
N TYR A 61 16.66 6.07 7.28
CA TYR A 61 16.33 6.34 8.68
C TYR A 61 17.59 6.57 9.52
N ASP A 62 18.61 5.72 9.35
CA ASP A 62 19.88 5.81 10.08
C ASP A 62 20.59 7.15 9.81
N PHE A 63 20.47 7.66 8.59
CA PHE A 63 20.98 8.97 8.22
C PHE A 63 20.19 10.13 8.87
N LEU A 64 18.86 10.05 8.92
CA LEU A 64 18.01 11.17 9.34
C LEU A 64 17.69 11.22 10.84
N HIS A 65 17.63 10.08 11.55
CA HIS A 65 17.07 10.02 12.91
C HIS A 65 17.86 10.78 13.97
N ASN A 66 19.15 11.06 13.73
CA ASN A 66 20.01 11.84 14.62
C ASN A 66 19.90 13.35 14.42
N SER A 67 19.13 13.80 13.41
CA SER A 67 18.95 15.22 13.15
C SER A 67 18.24 15.93 14.31
N THR A 68 18.62 17.18 14.56
CA THR A 68 17.93 18.06 15.51
C THR A 68 16.78 18.84 14.91
N GLU A 69 16.70 18.90 13.57
CA GLU A 69 15.68 19.66 12.83
C GLU A 69 14.30 18.99 12.96
N PRO A 70 13.24 19.73 13.34
CA PRO A 70 11.89 19.17 13.53
C PRO A 70 11.36 18.44 12.30
N ASP A 71 11.45 19.06 11.12
CA ASP A 71 10.95 18.50 9.86
C ASP A 71 11.66 17.19 9.50
N VAL A 72 12.98 17.11 9.78
CA VAL A 72 13.78 15.91 9.54
C VAL A 72 13.44 14.79 10.52
N LYS A 73 13.12 15.13 11.78
CA LYS A 73 12.64 14.15 12.77
C LYS A 73 11.27 13.60 12.39
N GLU A 74 10.39 14.43 11.84
CA GLU A 74 9.08 13.99 11.37
C GLU A 74 9.24 12.99 10.21
N LEU A 75 10.08 13.32 9.22
CA LEU A 75 10.43 12.43 8.12
C LEU A 75 11.04 11.10 8.61
N ALA A 76 11.95 11.15 9.58
CA ALA A 76 12.50 9.94 10.21
C ALA A 76 11.42 9.11 10.94
N GLY A 77 10.42 9.78 11.53
CA GLY A 77 9.25 9.14 12.12
C GLY A 77 8.44 8.35 11.09
N SER A 78 8.10 8.98 9.97
CA SER A 78 7.39 8.34 8.85
C SER A 78 8.19 7.18 8.25
N LEU A 79 9.52 7.32 8.12
CA LEU A 79 10.40 6.22 7.68
C LEU A 79 10.36 5.03 8.65
N LYS A 80 10.35 5.29 9.96
CA LYS A 80 10.22 4.24 10.97
C LYS A 80 8.87 3.53 10.90
N GLU A 81 7.81 4.23 10.53
CA GLU A 81 6.51 3.63 10.26
C GLU A 81 6.57 2.71 9.03
N LEU A 82 7.14 3.18 7.93
CA LEU A 82 7.35 2.37 6.73
C LEU A 82 8.16 1.10 7.04
N GLN A 83 9.23 1.19 7.83
CA GLN A 83 10.00 0.02 8.27
C GLN A 83 9.14 -1.00 9.01
N LYS A 84 8.24 -0.55 9.90
CA LYS A 84 7.35 -1.44 10.65
C LYS A 84 6.39 -2.15 9.72
N LEU A 85 5.81 -1.43 8.75
CA LEU A 85 4.92 -2.00 7.75
C LEU A 85 5.63 -3.08 6.93
N LEU A 86 6.82 -2.77 6.39
CA LEU A 86 7.63 -3.70 5.61
C LEU A 86 8.06 -4.94 6.43
N LYS A 87 8.33 -4.80 7.74
CA LYS A 87 8.70 -5.92 8.63
C LYS A 87 7.49 -6.77 9.07
N SER A 88 6.27 -6.25 8.97
CA SER A 88 5.09 -6.89 9.55
C SER A 88 4.59 -8.12 8.77
N ASN A 89 4.97 -8.27 7.49
CA ASN A 89 4.40 -9.20 6.51
C ASN A 89 2.85 -9.17 6.39
N LYS A 90 2.20 -8.21 7.03
CA LYS A 90 0.73 -8.07 7.08
C LYS A 90 0.25 -6.75 6.49
N ALA A 91 1.16 -5.80 6.28
CA ALA A 91 0.86 -4.53 5.66
C ALA A 91 0.31 -4.73 4.24
N THR A 92 -0.75 -4.02 3.95
CA THR A 92 -1.38 -3.94 2.63
C THR A 92 -0.60 -3.00 1.71
N GLY A 93 -0.82 -3.13 0.39
CA GLY A 93 -0.26 -2.18 -0.57
C GLY A 93 -0.73 -0.75 -0.27
N HIS A 94 -1.97 -0.60 0.18
CA HIS A 94 -2.60 0.65 0.56
C HIS A 94 -1.87 1.33 1.71
N GLU A 95 -1.67 0.64 2.84
CA GLU A 95 -0.93 1.18 4.00
C GLU A 95 0.48 1.61 3.62
N ILE A 96 1.19 0.78 2.83
CA ILE A 96 2.54 1.10 2.34
C ILE A 96 2.49 2.32 1.40
N SER A 97 1.47 2.41 0.53
CA SER A 97 1.32 3.50 -0.42
C SER A 97 1.07 4.84 0.26
N GLU A 98 0.23 4.88 1.28
CA GLU A 98 -0.08 6.11 2.02
C GLU A 98 1.16 6.66 2.72
N VAL A 99 1.91 5.79 3.41
CA VAL A 99 3.14 6.19 4.09
C VAL A 99 4.20 6.64 3.09
N LEU A 100 4.36 5.96 1.94
CA LEU A 100 5.29 6.39 0.89
C LEU A 100 4.93 7.75 0.27
N ILE A 101 3.63 7.99 0.03
CA ILE A 101 3.15 9.28 -0.46
C ILE A 101 3.48 10.36 0.57
N HIS A 102 3.17 10.13 1.84
CA HIS A 102 3.41 11.08 2.92
C HIS A 102 4.92 11.39 3.10
N ILE A 103 5.78 10.38 3.12
CA ILE A 103 7.24 10.55 3.14
C ILE A 103 7.70 11.38 1.94
N GLY A 104 7.16 11.11 0.74
CA GLY A 104 7.52 11.86 -0.46
C GLY A 104 7.06 13.32 -0.45
N GLU A 105 5.93 13.62 0.20
CA GLU A 105 5.46 14.99 0.47
C GLU A 105 6.42 15.71 1.43
N GLN A 106 6.68 15.14 2.61
CA GLN A 106 7.61 15.68 3.60
C GLN A 106 9.01 15.92 3.01
N THR A 107 9.51 14.96 2.22
CA THR A 107 10.80 15.08 1.52
C THR A 107 10.79 16.22 0.50
N SER A 108 9.68 16.37 -0.24
CA SER A 108 9.55 17.47 -1.21
C SER A 108 9.47 18.83 -0.52
N GLU A 109 8.81 18.93 0.63
CA GLU A 109 8.71 20.16 1.42
C GLU A 109 10.08 20.54 2.01
N PHE A 110 10.82 19.55 2.53
CA PHE A 110 12.18 19.73 3.03
C PHE A 110 13.14 20.27 1.98
N SER A 111 12.93 19.97 0.68
CA SER A 111 13.79 20.48 -0.41
C SER A 111 13.89 22.02 -0.45
N SER A 112 12.90 22.74 0.06
CA SER A 112 12.91 24.21 0.12
C SER A 112 13.96 24.74 1.11
N ASN A 113 14.20 23.99 2.19
CA ASN A 113 15.12 24.27 3.28
C ASN A 113 16.50 23.62 3.08
N ALA A 114 16.62 22.67 2.16
CA ALA A 114 17.88 22.03 1.82
C ALA A 114 18.93 23.01 1.25
N GLU A 115 20.20 22.66 1.38
CA GLU A 115 21.30 23.43 0.79
C GLU A 115 21.16 23.52 -0.73
N LYS A 116 21.74 24.57 -1.32
CA LYS A 116 21.56 24.92 -2.74
C LYS A 116 21.87 23.75 -3.70
N GLY A 117 22.85 22.91 -3.38
CA GLY A 117 23.21 21.72 -4.17
C GLY A 117 22.25 20.55 -4.03
N LEU A 118 21.55 20.46 -2.89
CA LEU A 118 20.70 19.32 -2.52
C LEU A 118 19.21 19.56 -2.83
N LYS A 119 18.77 20.80 -3.04
CA LYS A 119 17.36 21.13 -3.32
C LYS A 119 16.75 20.27 -4.44
N GLN A 120 17.41 20.21 -5.59
CA GLN A 120 16.89 19.49 -6.76
C GLN A 120 16.89 17.97 -6.55
N PRO A 121 17.99 17.34 -6.09
CA PRO A 121 18.00 15.93 -5.71
C PRO A 121 16.92 15.53 -4.69
N VAL A 122 16.77 16.29 -3.60
CA VAL A 122 15.76 16.03 -2.56
C VAL A 122 14.35 16.18 -3.12
N GLN A 123 14.10 17.21 -3.94
CA GLN A 123 12.80 17.38 -4.59
C GLN A 123 12.47 16.24 -5.56
N ARG A 124 13.47 15.73 -6.29
CA ARG A 124 13.31 14.57 -7.18
C ARG A 124 12.98 13.31 -6.38
N LEU A 125 13.68 13.06 -5.28
CA LEU A 125 13.42 11.93 -4.39
C LEU A 125 11.97 11.96 -3.88
N GLY A 126 11.53 13.09 -3.34
CA GLY A 126 10.16 13.24 -2.86
C GLY A 126 9.10 13.04 -3.94
N LYS A 127 9.39 13.40 -5.20
CA LYS A 127 8.51 13.09 -6.34
C LYS A 127 8.49 11.59 -6.65
N GLN A 128 9.64 10.92 -6.70
CA GLN A 128 9.70 9.49 -7.00
C GLN A 128 9.00 8.64 -5.93
N LEU A 129 9.14 8.98 -4.64
CA LEU A 129 8.44 8.31 -3.54
C LEU A 129 6.92 8.41 -3.66
N ARG A 130 6.40 9.61 -3.98
CA ARG A 130 4.95 9.78 -4.25
C ARG A 130 4.48 8.99 -5.46
N GLN A 131 5.28 8.98 -6.54
CA GLN A 131 4.96 8.21 -7.74
C GLN A 131 4.92 6.71 -7.45
N ALA A 132 5.86 6.21 -6.66
CA ALA A 132 5.90 4.83 -6.24
C ALA A 132 4.72 4.45 -5.35
N GLY A 133 4.39 5.24 -4.33
CA GLY A 133 3.19 5.01 -3.52
C GLY A 133 1.94 4.98 -4.40
N THR A 134 1.79 5.93 -5.32
CA THR A 134 0.68 5.93 -6.29
C THR A 134 0.66 4.67 -7.18
N SER A 135 1.84 4.16 -7.59
CA SER A 135 1.95 2.96 -8.42
C SER A 135 1.51 1.72 -7.64
N ILE A 136 1.95 1.58 -6.39
CA ILE A 136 1.57 0.47 -5.50
C ILE A 136 0.06 0.46 -5.27
N ALA A 137 -0.54 1.61 -4.96
CA ALA A 137 -1.99 1.72 -4.79
C ALA A 137 -2.75 1.28 -6.05
N LYS A 138 -2.30 1.72 -7.23
CA LYS A 138 -2.91 1.30 -8.51
C LYS A 138 -2.75 -0.19 -8.80
N ALA A 139 -1.61 -0.77 -8.46
CA ALA A 139 -1.36 -2.19 -8.67
C ALA A 139 -2.28 -3.04 -7.79
N GLU A 140 -2.45 -2.66 -6.52
CA GLU A 140 -3.39 -3.34 -5.62
C GLU A 140 -4.84 -3.18 -6.08
N ASP A 141 -5.25 -1.97 -6.49
CA ASP A 141 -6.57 -1.73 -7.08
C ASP A 141 -6.80 -2.60 -8.33
N GLN A 142 -5.78 -2.73 -9.19
CA GLN A 142 -5.86 -3.56 -10.39
C GLN A 142 -6.00 -5.05 -10.05
N GLU A 143 -5.24 -5.54 -9.08
CA GLU A 143 -5.34 -6.93 -8.61
C GLU A 143 -6.73 -7.19 -8.01
N TYR A 144 -7.22 -6.27 -7.17
CA TYR A 144 -8.58 -6.33 -6.63
C TYR A 144 -9.62 -6.37 -7.76
N HIS A 145 -9.43 -5.57 -8.83
CA HIS A 145 -10.29 -5.59 -10.02
C HIS A 145 -10.33 -6.95 -10.71
N GLN A 146 -9.16 -7.54 -10.96
CA GLN A 146 -9.05 -8.84 -11.61
C GLN A 146 -9.73 -9.95 -10.80
N GLN A 147 -9.61 -9.92 -9.47
CA GLN A 147 -10.24 -10.89 -8.59
C GLN A 147 -11.78 -10.76 -8.60
N ILE A 148 -12.31 -9.54 -8.65
CA ILE A 148 -13.75 -9.29 -8.79
C ILE A 148 -14.26 -9.76 -10.16
N ASP A 149 -13.54 -9.45 -11.23
CA ASP A 149 -13.93 -9.87 -12.58
C ASP A 149 -13.93 -11.41 -12.70
N THR A 150 -12.97 -12.09 -12.06
CA THR A 150 -12.94 -13.55 -11.97
C THR A 150 -14.18 -14.11 -11.26
N LEU A 151 -14.62 -13.46 -10.17
CA LEU A 151 -15.85 -13.86 -9.45
C LEU A 151 -17.10 -13.67 -10.32
N VAL A 152 -17.18 -12.55 -11.04
CA VAL A 152 -18.29 -12.27 -11.95
C VAL A 152 -18.30 -13.29 -13.09
N GLU A 153 -17.15 -13.58 -13.69
CA GLU A 153 -17.04 -14.55 -14.78
C GLU A 153 -17.46 -15.95 -14.33
N LYS A 154 -17.03 -16.41 -13.16
CA LYS A 154 -17.49 -17.67 -12.56
C LYS A 154 -19.00 -17.69 -12.33
N ALA A 155 -19.56 -16.59 -11.84
CA ALA A 155 -21.00 -16.46 -11.61
C ALA A 155 -21.85 -16.39 -12.88
N GLU A 156 -21.25 -16.10 -14.04
CA GLU A 156 -21.94 -15.97 -15.33
C GLU A 156 -21.74 -17.13 -16.28
N SER A 157 -20.54 -17.71 -16.28
CA SER A 157 -20.17 -18.80 -17.17
C SER A 157 -20.81 -20.11 -16.76
N GLU A 158 -21.18 -20.21 -15.48
CA GLU A 158 -21.78 -21.40 -14.90
C GLU A 158 -23.16 -21.06 -14.34
N GLU A 159 -24.10 -21.99 -14.49
CA GLU A 159 -25.30 -21.92 -13.67
C GLU A 159 -24.83 -22.12 -12.22
N LEU A 160 -24.74 -21.04 -11.44
CA LEU A 160 -24.37 -21.09 -10.02
C LEU A 160 -25.05 -22.23 -9.22
N PRO A 161 -26.32 -22.61 -9.49
CA PRO A 161 -26.95 -23.78 -8.87
C PRO A 161 -26.36 -25.15 -9.24
N SER A 162 -25.63 -25.23 -10.36
CA SER A 162 -25.01 -26.44 -10.92
C SER A 162 -23.53 -26.60 -10.56
N LEU A 163 -22.92 -25.59 -9.92
CA LEU A 163 -21.57 -25.65 -9.37
C LEU A 163 -21.42 -26.85 -8.43
N ASP A 164 -20.27 -27.52 -8.52
CA ASP A 164 -19.95 -28.51 -7.50
C ASP A 164 -19.75 -27.81 -6.13
N PRO A 165 -20.04 -28.50 -5.01
CA PRO A 165 -19.96 -27.89 -3.69
C PRO A 165 -18.57 -27.39 -3.28
N GLU A 166 -17.49 -27.99 -3.79
CA GLU A 166 -16.12 -27.55 -3.47
C GLU A 166 -15.79 -26.25 -4.21
N GLU A 167 -16.16 -26.15 -5.49
CA GLU A 167 -15.98 -24.94 -6.28
C GLU A 167 -16.85 -23.77 -5.79
N ALA A 168 -18.10 -24.04 -5.42
CA ALA A 168 -18.98 -23.04 -4.80
C ALA A 168 -18.38 -22.51 -3.49
N VAL A 169 -17.86 -23.39 -2.65
CA VAL A 169 -17.19 -23.01 -1.39
C VAL A 169 -15.91 -22.22 -1.66
N SER A 170 -15.10 -22.61 -2.65
CA SER A 170 -13.88 -21.87 -3.03
C SER A 170 -14.21 -20.46 -3.54
N THR A 171 -15.29 -20.31 -4.32
CA THR A 171 -15.75 -19.02 -4.84
C THR A 171 -16.23 -18.11 -3.70
N ILE A 172 -16.95 -18.66 -2.72
CA ILE A 172 -17.35 -17.93 -1.51
C ILE A 172 -16.13 -17.51 -0.70
N ASP A 173 -15.11 -18.36 -0.58
CA ASP A 173 -13.89 -18.03 0.14
C ASP A 173 -13.09 -16.90 -0.53
N LEU A 174 -13.01 -16.91 -1.87
CA LEU A 174 -12.44 -15.80 -2.61
C LEU A 174 -13.20 -14.50 -2.34
N TRP A 175 -14.54 -14.51 -2.41
CA TRP A 175 -15.34 -13.32 -2.16
C TRP A 175 -15.22 -12.82 -0.71
N HIS A 176 -15.24 -13.73 0.26
CA HIS A 176 -15.03 -13.40 1.66
C HIS A 176 -13.65 -12.78 1.92
N ASN A 177 -12.59 -13.29 1.29
CA ASN A 177 -11.24 -12.74 1.45
C ASN A 177 -11.12 -11.33 0.89
N LEU A 178 -11.79 -11.03 -0.22
CA LEU A 178 -11.86 -9.68 -0.79
C LEU A 178 -12.55 -8.71 0.16
N LEU A 179 -13.65 -9.13 0.79
CA LEU A 179 -14.40 -8.29 1.73
C LEU A 179 -13.67 -8.02 3.04
N ASN A 180 -12.83 -8.95 3.51
CA ASN A 180 -12.04 -8.77 4.72
C ASN A 180 -11.04 -7.60 4.63
N LYS A 181 -10.70 -7.16 3.41
CA LYS A 181 -9.84 -5.99 3.20
C LYS A 181 -10.60 -4.67 3.28
N ALA A 182 -11.94 -4.71 3.24
CA ALA A 182 -12.79 -3.54 3.26
C ALA A 182 -13.30 -3.23 4.67
N GLU A 183 -13.31 -1.96 5.04
CA GLU A 183 -13.89 -1.49 6.29
C GLU A 183 -15.35 -1.06 6.09
N GLY A 184 -16.19 -1.33 7.09
CA GLY A 184 -17.59 -0.87 7.11
C GLY A 184 -18.58 -1.96 7.52
N GLU A 185 -19.69 -1.52 8.12
CA GLU A 185 -20.71 -2.42 8.66
C GLU A 185 -21.33 -3.31 7.57
N HIS A 186 -21.60 -2.76 6.39
CA HIS A 186 -22.19 -3.52 5.28
C HIS A 186 -21.26 -4.62 4.75
N TYR A 187 -19.95 -4.37 4.71
CA TYR A 187 -18.95 -5.38 4.35
C TYR A 187 -18.90 -6.51 5.39
N GLN A 188 -18.98 -6.18 6.68
CA GLN A 188 -19.01 -7.17 7.78
C GLN A 188 -20.30 -8.00 7.77
N GLN A 189 -21.44 -7.37 7.50
CA GLN A 189 -22.72 -8.06 7.36
C GLN A 189 -22.69 -9.05 6.18
N LEU A 190 -22.18 -8.62 5.02
CA LEU A 190 -22.02 -9.49 3.86
C LEU A 190 -21.05 -10.65 4.13
N ALA A 191 -19.91 -10.38 4.77
CA ALA A 191 -18.96 -11.43 5.17
C ALA A 191 -19.61 -12.48 6.08
N THR A 192 -20.48 -12.05 6.99
CA THR A 192 -21.25 -12.96 7.86
C THR A 192 -22.22 -13.82 7.05
N SER A 193 -23.00 -13.23 6.15
CA SER A 193 -23.93 -13.97 5.29
C SER A 193 -23.21 -14.93 4.34
N LEU A 194 -22.00 -14.60 3.87
CA LEU A 194 -21.17 -15.54 3.11
C LEU A 194 -20.72 -16.74 3.93
N LYS A 195 -20.37 -16.55 5.22
CA LYS A 195 -20.07 -17.68 6.11
C LYS A 195 -21.29 -18.59 6.30
N GLU A 196 -22.48 -18.01 6.43
CA GLU A 196 -23.73 -18.77 6.55
C GLU A 196 -24.01 -19.59 5.29
N LEU A 197 -23.87 -18.97 4.11
CA LEU A 197 -24.01 -19.65 2.82
C LEU A 197 -22.99 -20.79 2.68
N LYS A 198 -21.72 -20.53 2.99
CA LYS A 198 -20.65 -21.55 3.00
C LYS A 198 -21.00 -22.73 3.90
N GLN A 199 -21.52 -22.46 5.11
CA GLN A 199 -21.94 -23.52 6.03
C GLN A 199 -23.12 -24.31 5.51
N ALA A 200 -24.10 -23.67 4.87
CA ALA A 200 -25.23 -24.36 4.26
C ALA A 200 -24.77 -25.33 3.17
N LEU A 201 -23.88 -24.89 2.28
CA LEU A 201 -23.31 -25.73 1.22
C LEU A 201 -22.49 -26.91 1.79
N LYS A 202 -21.63 -26.65 2.78
CA LYS A 202 -20.80 -27.70 3.40
C LYS A 202 -21.57 -28.79 4.13
N ARG A 203 -22.76 -28.49 4.63
CA ARG A 203 -23.60 -29.50 5.31
C ARG A 203 -24.10 -30.57 4.34
N GLY A 204 -24.11 -30.31 3.02
CA GLY A 204 -24.48 -31.26 1.97
C GLY A 204 -25.95 -31.73 1.98
N ASN A 205 -26.68 -31.50 3.07
CA ASN A 205 -28.08 -31.84 3.27
C ASN A 205 -28.97 -30.60 3.51
N ALA A 206 -28.44 -29.40 3.28
CA ALA A 206 -29.23 -28.18 3.38
C ALA A 206 -30.33 -28.20 2.32
N LYS A 207 -31.54 -27.83 2.73
CA LYS A 207 -32.67 -27.80 1.80
C LYS A 207 -32.44 -26.73 0.73
N PRO A 208 -32.87 -26.95 -0.53
CA PRO A 208 -32.74 -25.98 -1.61
C PRO A 208 -33.24 -24.57 -1.24
N GLU A 209 -34.34 -24.47 -0.48
CA GLU A 209 -34.91 -23.18 -0.07
C GLU A 209 -34.01 -22.43 0.93
N THR A 210 -33.26 -23.17 1.75
CA THR A 210 -32.29 -22.57 2.68
C THR A 210 -31.11 -21.99 1.91
N ILE A 211 -30.61 -22.72 0.92
CA ILE A 211 -29.52 -22.25 0.05
C ILE A 211 -29.99 -21.07 -0.79
N ALA A 212 -31.18 -21.16 -1.37
CA ALA A 212 -31.79 -20.09 -2.14
C ALA A 212 -31.93 -18.79 -1.34
N LYS A 213 -32.49 -18.86 -0.12
CA LYS A 213 -32.62 -17.70 0.76
C LYS A 213 -31.25 -17.08 1.08
N ALA A 214 -30.25 -17.90 1.38
CA ALA A 214 -28.90 -17.42 1.66
C ALA A 214 -28.27 -16.75 0.43
N LEU A 215 -28.43 -17.33 -0.77
CA LEU A 215 -27.95 -16.74 -2.03
C LEU A 215 -28.63 -15.41 -2.34
N SER A 216 -29.96 -15.32 -2.20
CA SER A 216 -30.70 -14.07 -2.40
C SER A 216 -30.23 -12.98 -1.43
N GLN A 217 -30.05 -13.32 -0.14
CA GLN A 217 -29.56 -12.38 0.87
C GLN A 217 -28.14 -11.90 0.55
N VAL A 218 -27.22 -12.81 0.22
CA VAL A 218 -25.85 -12.46 -0.18
C VAL A 218 -25.86 -11.61 -1.45
N GLY A 219 -26.73 -11.91 -2.43
CA GLY A 219 -26.84 -11.16 -3.67
C GLY A 219 -27.37 -9.73 -3.48
N GLU A 220 -28.37 -9.56 -2.61
CA GLU A 220 -28.89 -8.24 -2.24
C GLU A 220 -27.83 -7.40 -1.53
N GLN A 221 -27.17 -7.96 -0.52
CA GLN A 221 -26.08 -7.30 0.21
C GLN A 221 -24.91 -6.97 -0.72
N THR A 222 -24.52 -7.89 -1.60
CA THR A 222 -23.48 -7.67 -2.62
C THR A 222 -23.87 -6.52 -3.55
N THR A 223 -25.13 -6.44 -3.98
CA THR A 223 -25.62 -5.33 -4.80
C THR A 223 -25.58 -3.99 -4.05
N ALA A 224 -25.94 -4.01 -2.76
CA ALA A 224 -25.97 -2.83 -1.90
C ALA A 224 -24.56 -2.26 -1.67
N ILE A 225 -23.57 -3.09 -1.35
CA ILE A 225 -22.19 -2.62 -1.16
C ILE A 225 -21.57 -2.09 -2.46
N GLY A 226 -22.15 -2.40 -3.63
CA GLY A 226 -21.70 -1.85 -4.91
C GLY A 226 -21.72 -0.32 -4.97
N SER A 227 -22.58 0.36 -4.19
CA SER A 227 -22.53 1.84 -4.10
C SER A 227 -21.42 2.38 -3.20
N GLU A 228 -20.89 1.57 -2.30
CA GLU A 228 -19.81 1.90 -1.37
C GLU A 228 -18.44 1.42 -1.86
N ALA A 229 -18.42 0.60 -2.91
CA ALA A 229 -17.21 0.09 -3.49
C ALA A 229 -16.35 1.22 -4.10
N PRO A 230 -15.01 1.06 -4.13
CA PRO A 230 -14.13 2.03 -4.77
C PRO A 230 -14.51 2.29 -6.24
N ARG A 231 -14.03 3.41 -6.78
CA ARG A 231 -14.34 3.81 -8.15
C ARG A 231 -13.90 2.71 -9.14
N GLY A 232 -14.80 2.33 -10.04
CA GLY A 232 -14.57 1.26 -11.01
C GLY A 232 -15.26 -0.06 -10.63
N PHE A 233 -15.42 -0.35 -9.34
CA PHE A 233 -15.91 -1.66 -8.86
C PHE A 233 -17.43 -1.80 -8.82
N LYS A 234 -18.14 -0.68 -8.72
CA LYS A 234 -19.61 -0.65 -8.59
C LYS A 234 -20.32 -1.54 -9.60
N GLY A 235 -19.94 -1.45 -10.88
CA GLY A 235 -20.60 -2.20 -11.95
C GLY A 235 -20.43 -3.71 -11.80
N ALA A 236 -19.21 -4.16 -11.55
CA ALA A 236 -18.88 -5.57 -11.40
C ALA A 236 -19.51 -6.17 -10.14
N ILE A 237 -19.44 -5.47 -9.00
CA ILE A 237 -20.06 -5.89 -7.74
C ILE A 237 -21.58 -5.98 -7.86
N GLN A 238 -22.23 -4.97 -8.46
CA GLN A 238 -23.67 -5.02 -8.69
C GLN A 238 -24.08 -6.14 -9.66
N LYS A 239 -23.21 -6.49 -10.61
CA LYS A 239 -23.43 -7.61 -11.53
C LYS A 239 -23.34 -8.94 -10.79
N LEU A 240 -22.30 -9.15 -9.97
CA LEU A 240 -22.16 -10.31 -9.10
C LEU A 240 -23.39 -10.49 -8.20
N GLY A 241 -23.82 -9.42 -7.53
CA GLY A 241 -24.99 -9.45 -6.66
C GLY A 241 -26.27 -9.88 -7.38
N LYS A 242 -26.51 -9.35 -8.59
CA LYS A 242 -27.64 -9.77 -9.42
C LYS A 242 -27.57 -11.24 -9.83
N GLN A 243 -26.40 -11.77 -10.16
CA GLN A 243 -26.25 -13.19 -10.52
C GLN A 243 -26.53 -14.09 -9.31
N LEU A 244 -26.05 -13.72 -8.13
CA LEU A 244 -26.32 -14.45 -6.88
C LEU A 244 -27.83 -14.46 -6.54
N THR A 245 -28.51 -13.33 -6.67
CA THR A 245 -29.96 -13.26 -6.47
C THR A 245 -30.72 -14.15 -7.47
N LYS A 246 -30.37 -14.10 -8.76
CA LYS A 246 -30.96 -14.95 -9.80
C LYS A 246 -30.72 -16.44 -9.55
N ALA A 247 -29.55 -16.81 -9.05
CA ALA A 247 -29.23 -18.19 -8.69
C ALA A 247 -30.12 -18.68 -7.54
N GLY A 248 -30.33 -17.85 -6.52
CA GLY A 248 -31.28 -18.12 -5.44
C GLY A 248 -32.70 -18.31 -5.95
N GLU A 249 -33.19 -17.42 -6.82
CA GLU A 249 -34.52 -17.53 -7.43
C GLU A 249 -34.67 -18.83 -8.25
N SER A 250 -33.65 -19.17 -9.04
CA SER A 250 -33.65 -20.35 -9.90
C SER A 250 -33.73 -21.66 -9.10
N LEU A 251 -33.06 -21.72 -7.94
CA LEU A 251 -33.17 -22.85 -7.02
C LEU A 251 -34.60 -23.04 -6.46
N THR A 252 -35.37 -21.96 -6.32
CA THR A 252 -36.79 -22.06 -5.90
C THR A 252 -37.74 -22.37 -7.05
N GLN A 253 -37.38 -22.01 -8.29
CA GLN A 253 -38.19 -22.25 -9.48
C GLN A 253 -37.94 -23.62 -10.12
N ALA A 254 -36.82 -24.28 -9.80
CA ALA A 254 -36.49 -25.62 -10.26
C ALA A 254 -37.40 -26.73 -9.67
N GLU A 255 -38.27 -26.41 -8.70
CA GLU A 255 -39.40 -27.27 -8.33
C GLU A 255 -40.72 -26.76 -8.93
N PRO A 256 -41.19 -27.44 -9.99
CA PRO A 256 -42.61 -27.74 -10.07
C PRO A 256 -42.81 -29.26 -10.20
N THR A 257 -43.57 -29.83 -9.26
CA THR A 257 -44.19 -31.17 -9.29
C THR A 257 -43.27 -32.39 -9.32
N ARG A 258 -43.14 -33.09 -8.18
CA ARG A 258 -43.76 -34.42 -7.98
C ARG A 258 -43.71 -34.89 -6.53
#